data_AF-A0A7C0UQT5-F1
#
_entry.id   AF-A0A7C0UQT5-F1
#
_cell.length_a   1.000
_cell.length_b   1.000
_cell.length_c   1.000
_cell.angle_alpha   90.00
_cell.angle_beta   90.00
_cell.angle_gamma   90.00
#
_symmetry.space_group_name_H-M   'P 1'
#
loop_
_entity.id
_entity.type
_entity.pdbx_description
1 polymer ?
#
loop_
_entity_poly.entity_id
_entity_poly.type
_entity_poly.pdbx_seq_one_letter_code
_entity_poly.pdbx_strand_id
1 'polypeptide(L)'
;MFSKEEIAERINRIREDNGFPTVPFVIDEVRYDEEEDKLFIIAKDRSDKSAIIGNSFVIGKLREELGIKQVTVYSKLDLIIKRKKLEENLRRIKDTLLDFLAPIIEAELNFPPRKWPTLHNNGRALVFLSFNAKAMVGFAEKVGLEAERVGIKYTFPKMEHAPIEGSLRELFFPDEEKLRKIAQERNIKIIIADFPFDLKFLDNVALLNPLKFLHIGFFEAKYFFGFEKPVRIDKDAMIDFIVDMVAEGLMESTDGANLIWWAMKK
;
A
#
# COMPACT_ATOMS: atom_id res chain seq x y z
N MET A 1 27.56 2.10 7.12
CA MET A 1 26.82 2.69 5.97
C MET A 1 27.09 1.82 4.76
N PHE A 2 26.05 1.22 4.17
CA PHE A 2 26.20 0.30 3.04
C PHE A 2 26.43 1.09 1.74
N SER A 3 27.44 0.71 0.94
CA SER A 3 27.65 1.28 -0.39
C SER A 3 26.97 0.45 -1.48
N LYS A 4 26.69 1.07 -2.63
CA LYS A 4 26.09 0.34 -3.77
C LYS A 4 27.03 -0.73 -4.31
N GLU A 5 28.34 -0.47 -4.31
CA GLU A 5 29.37 -1.40 -4.76
C GLU A 5 29.46 -2.61 -3.84
N GLU A 6 29.45 -2.39 -2.52
CA GLU A 6 29.48 -3.47 -1.52
C GLU A 6 28.24 -4.37 -1.66
N ILE A 7 27.06 -3.78 -1.78
CA ILE A 7 25.82 -4.54 -1.94
C ILE A 7 25.82 -5.32 -3.25
N ALA A 8 26.29 -4.72 -4.35
CA ALA A 8 26.41 -5.42 -5.64
C ALA A 8 27.38 -6.60 -5.58
N GLU A 9 28.55 -6.42 -4.95
CA GLU A 9 29.55 -7.48 -4.77
C GLU A 9 29.00 -8.65 -3.95
N ARG A 10 28.33 -8.35 -2.83
CA ARG A 10 27.68 -9.38 -1.99
C ARG A 10 26.59 -10.13 -2.76
N ILE A 11 25.75 -9.43 -3.53
CA ILE A 11 24.73 -10.07 -4.36
C ILE A 11 25.37 -11.02 -5.37
N ASN A 12 26.41 -10.58 -6.09
CA ASN A 12 27.11 -11.42 -7.07
C ASN A 12 27.74 -12.65 -6.40
N ARG A 13 28.42 -12.46 -5.27
CA ARG A 13 28.99 -13.58 -4.48
C ARG A 13 27.91 -14.58 -4.07
N ILE A 14 26.79 -14.11 -3.49
CA ILE A 14 25.68 -14.98 -3.10
C ILE A 14 25.15 -15.77 -4.30
N ARG A 15 25.08 -15.17 -5.49
CA ARG A 15 24.66 -15.87 -6.71
C ARG A 15 25.65 -16.97 -7.08
N GLU A 16 26.94 -16.64 -7.15
CA GLU A 16 28.02 -17.56 -7.50
C GLU A 16 28.10 -18.74 -6.51
N ASP A 17 28.12 -18.45 -5.21
CA ASP A 17 28.23 -19.44 -4.13
C ASP A 17 27.06 -20.45 -4.13
N ASN A 18 25.91 -20.06 -4.71
CA ASN A 18 24.70 -20.88 -4.75
C ASN A 18 24.36 -21.36 -6.17
N GLY A 19 25.29 -21.25 -7.13
CA GLY A 19 25.14 -21.79 -8.49
C GLY A 19 24.11 -21.05 -9.35
N PHE A 20 23.75 -19.82 -9.00
CA PHE A 20 22.89 -18.97 -9.82
C PHE A 20 23.71 -18.28 -10.92
N PRO A 21 23.12 -18.02 -12.10
CA PRO A 21 23.82 -17.30 -13.16
C PRO A 21 24.14 -15.88 -12.72
N THR A 22 25.36 -15.40 -12.99
CA THR A 22 25.72 -13.99 -12.84
C THR A 22 25.01 -13.20 -13.93
N VAL A 23 24.10 -12.32 -13.53
CA VAL A 23 23.33 -11.48 -14.44
C VAL A 23 23.75 -10.04 -14.17
N PRO A 24 24.07 -9.23 -15.19
CA PRO A 24 24.40 -7.83 -14.96
C PRO A 24 23.18 -7.09 -14.40
N PHE A 25 23.41 -6.26 -13.39
CA PHE A 25 22.40 -5.36 -12.84
C PHE A 25 23.01 -4.04 -12.40
N VAL A 26 22.19 -3.00 -12.29
CA VAL A 26 22.61 -1.67 -11.82
C VAL A 26 21.83 -1.26 -10.57
N ILE A 27 22.57 -0.92 -9.52
CA ILE A 27 22.06 -0.25 -8.31
C ILE A 27 22.35 1.25 -8.45
N ASP A 28 21.30 2.06 -8.52
CA ASP A 28 21.41 3.52 -8.60
C ASP A 28 21.66 4.13 -7.23
N GLU A 29 21.00 3.61 -6.19
CA GLU A 29 21.04 4.16 -4.83
C GLU A 29 20.78 3.06 -3.79
N VAL A 30 21.37 3.22 -2.61
CA VAL A 30 21.08 2.40 -1.43
C VAL A 30 20.75 3.34 -0.28
N ARG A 31 19.67 3.05 0.45
CA ARG A 31 19.27 3.79 1.65
C ARG A 31 19.11 2.83 2.81
N TYR A 32 19.62 3.19 3.97
CA TYR A 32 19.49 2.40 5.18
C TYR A 32 18.72 3.19 6.23
N ASP A 33 17.67 2.57 6.76
CA ASP A 33 16.88 3.12 7.86
C ASP A 33 17.31 2.47 9.16
N GLU A 34 18.11 3.19 9.94
CA GLU A 34 18.71 2.70 11.18
C GLU A 34 17.65 2.42 12.26
N GLU A 35 16.56 3.19 12.27
CA GLU A 35 15.48 3.05 13.27
C GLU A 35 14.77 1.70 13.13
N GLU A 36 14.46 1.33 11.89
CA GLU A 36 13.72 0.11 11.57
C GLU A 36 14.62 -1.06 11.19
N ASP A 37 15.93 -0.81 11.07
CA ASP A 37 16.94 -1.78 10.60
C ASP A 37 16.58 -2.36 9.22
N LYS A 38 16.30 -1.46 8.26
CA LYS A 38 15.84 -1.80 6.90
C LYS A 38 16.74 -1.22 5.83
N LEU A 39 17.16 -2.07 4.89
CA LEU A 39 17.90 -1.68 3.71
C LEU A 39 16.97 -1.57 2.49
N PHE A 40 17.06 -0.44 1.79
CA PHE A 40 16.38 -0.18 0.54
C PHE A 40 17.40 -0.12 -0.60
N ILE A 41 17.23 -0.98 -1.59
CA ILE A 41 18.06 -1.02 -2.80
C ILE A 41 17.22 -0.45 -3.95
N ILE A 42 17.71 0.59 -4.61
CA ILE A 42 17.03 1.25 -5.71
C ILE A 42 17.73 0.83 -6.99
N ALA A 43 17.11 -0.11 -7.69
CA ALA A 43 17.53 -0.60 -8.98
C ALA A 43 17.21 0.41 -10.09
N LYS A 44 18.03 0.45 -11.13
CA LYS A 44 17.83 1.39 -12.24
C LYS A 44 16.52 1.11 -12.98
N ASP A 45 16.19 -0.15 -13.26
CA ASP A 45 14.91 -0.56 -13.84
C ASP A 45 14.29 -1.82 -13.20
N ARG A 46 13.18 -2.32 -13.78
CA ARG A 46 12.49 -3.54 -13.29
C ARG A 46 13.26 -4.83 -13.58
N SER A 47 14.05 -4.87 -14.66
CA SER A 47 14.91 -6.00 -14.98
C SER A 47 16.05 -6.09 -13.96
N ASP A 48 16.67 -4.95 -13.63
CA ASP A 48 17.67 -4.84 -12.57
C ASP A 48 17.09 -5.24 -11.21
N LYS A 49 15.91 -4.75 -10.85
CA LYS A 49 15.18 -5.15 -9.63
C LYS A 49 15.02 -6.67 -9.59
N SER A 50 14.61 -7.28 -10.71
CA SER A 50 14.40 -8.73 -10.80
C SER A 50 15.71 -9.52 -10.70
N ALA A 51 16.80 -9.01 -11.30
CA ALA A 51 18.12 -9.61 -11.19
C ALA A 51 18.67 -9.55 -9.75
N ILE A 52 18.47 -8.43 -9.06
CA ILE A 52 18.83 -8.23 -7.66
C ILE A 52 18.00 -9.13 -6.74
N ILE A 53 16.67 -9.23 -6.96
CA ILE A 53 15.78 -10.08 -6.17
C ILE A 53 16.06 -11.58 -6.41
N GLY A 54 16.29 -11.95 -7.67
CA GLY A 54 16.32 -13.33 -8.11
C GLY A 54 14.99 -14.03 -7.87
N ASN A 55 15.03 -15.21 -7.25
CA ASN A 55 13.88 -15.99 -6.79
C ASN A 55 13.56 -15.72 -5.30
N SER A 56 13.81 -14.50 -4.81
CA SER A 56 13.77 -14.09 -3.39
C SER A 56 14.84 -14.71 -2.49
N PHE A 57 15.52 -15.78 -2.92
CA PHE A 57 16.60 -16.42 -2.16
C PHE A 57 17.78 -15.46 -1.94
N VAL A 58 18.20 -14.78 -3.01
CA VAL A 58 19.38 -13.89 -3.00
C VAL A 58 19.20 -12.78 -1.96
N ILE A 59 18.04 -12.15 -1.93
CA ILE A 59 17.72 -11.10 -0.95
C ILE A 59 17.56 -11.67 0.46
N GLY A 60 17.00 -12.87 0.59
CA GLY A 60 16.93 -13.58 1.87
C GLY A 60 18.33 -13.82 2.47
N LYS A 61 19.28 -14.28 1.65
CA LYS A 61 20.68 -14.48 2.03
C LYS A 61 21.42 -13.18 2.30
N LEU A 62 21.22 -12.16 1.48
CA LEU A 62 21.80 -10.85 1.71
C LEU A 62 21.36 -10.29 3.06
N ARG A 63 20.06 -10.38 3.39
CA ARG A 63 19.55 -10.00 4.70
C ARG A 63 20.23 -10.76 5.84
N GLU A 64 20.38 -12.08 5.71
CA GLU A 64 21.07 -12.93 6.71
C GLU A 64 22.54 -12.53 6.89
N GLU A 65 23.29 -12.33 5.81
CA GLU A 65 24.70 -11.93 5.86
C GLU A 65 24.92 -10.54 6.48
N LEU A 66 24.00 -9.61 6.22
CA LEU A 66 24.06 -8.25 6.76
C LEU A 66 23.55 -8.18 8.20
N GLY A 67 22.84 -9.20 8.69
CA GLY A 67 22.30 -9.23 10.05
C GLY A 67 21.19 -8.21 10.31
N ILE A 68 20.48 -7.78 9.26
CA ILE A 68 19.45 -6.74 9.33
C ILE A 68 18.03 -7.30 9.27
N LYS A 69 17.03 -6.57 9.77
CA LYS A 69 15.63 -7.05 9.80
C LYS A 69 15.02 -7.24 8.41
N GLN A 70 15.29 -6.33 7.46
CA GLN A 70 14.66 -6.37 6.14
C GLN A 70 15.52 -5.77 5.03
N VAL A 71 15.43 -6.38 3.84
CA VAL A 71 15.93 -5.81 2.58
C VAL A 71 14.74 -5.67 1.63
N THR A 72 14.58 -4.51 1.00
CA THR A 72 13.55 -4.26 -0.02
C THR A 72 14.17 -3.64 -1.25
N VAL A 73 13.71 -4.06 -2.43
CA VAL A 73 14.24 -3.61 -3.72
C VAL A 73 13.15 -2.89 -4.50
N TYR A 74 13.40 -1.64 -4.87
CA TYR A 74 12.52 -0.83 -5.69
C TYR A 74 13.16 -0.56 -7.05
N SER A 75 12.35 -0.41 -8.10
CA SER A 75 12.84 0.18 -9.33
C SER A 75 12.73 1.71 -9.24
N LYS A 76 13.70 2.42 -9.81
CA LYS A 76 13.69 3.88 -9.87
C LYS A 76 12.47 4.41 -10.63
N LEU A 77 12.02 3.69 -11.66
CA LEU A 77 10.82 4.04 -12.42
C LEU A 77 9.57 4.03 -11.53
N ASP A 78 9.38 3.00 -10.69
CA ASP A 78 8.24 2.94 -9.76
C ASP A 78 8.26 4.14 -8.78
N LEU A 79 9.45 4.52 -8.28
CA LEU A 79 9.60 5.68 -7.40
C LEU A 79 9.33 7.01 -8.12
N ILE A 80 9.72 7.15 -9.39
CA ILE A 80 9.40 8.34 -10.20
C ILE A 80 7.89 8.46 -10.42
N ILE A 81 7.22 7.35 -10.76
CA ILE A 81 5.77 7.31 -10.95
C ILE A 81 5.05 7.72 -9.65
N LYS A 82 5.49 7.17 -8.51
CA LYS A 82 4.99 7.54 -7.18
C LYS A 82 5.12 9.04 -6.94
N ARG A 83 6.31 9.62 -7.11
CA ARG A 83 6.53 11.06 -6.89
C ARG A 83 5.64 11.93 -7.76
N LYS A 84 5.51 11.61 -9.05
CA LYS A 84 4.64 12.37 -9.96
C LYS A 84 3.18 12.36 -9.49
N LYS A 85 2.66 11.19 -9.11
CA LYS A 85 1.29 11.07 -8.57
C LYS A 85 1.11 11.87 -7.27
N LEU A 86 2.09 11.81 -6.37
CA LEU A 86 2.06 12.55 -5.11
C LEU A 86 2.07 14.08 -5.33
N GLU A 87 2.89 14.58 -6.25
CA GLU A 87 2.90 16.00 -6.61
C GLU A 87 1.57 16.48 -7.22
N GLU A 88 0.95 15.66 -8.08
CA GLU A 88 -0.38 15.92 -8.63
C GLU A 88 -1.44 15.95 -7.52
N ASN A 89 -1.36 15.01 -6.59
CA ASN A 89 -2.31 14.88 -5.49
C ASN A 89 -2.15 15.98 -4.44
N LEU A 90 -0.93 16.44 -4.15
CA LEU A 90 -0.67 17.60 -3.31
C LEU A 90 -1.37 18.85 -3.85
N ARG A 91 -1.32 19.07 -5.17
CA ARG A 91 -2.03 20.18 -5.82
C ARG A 91 -3.55 20.04 -5.75
N ARG A 92 -4.08 18.81 -5.86
CA ARG A 92 -5.52 18.53 -5.83
C ARG A 92 -6.17 18.74 -4.47
N ILE A 93 -5.44 18.52 -3.38
CA ILE A 93 -5.98 18.68 -2.02
C ILE A 93 -5.80 20.08 -1.45
N LYS A 94 -4.98 20.92 -2.08
CA LYS A 94 -4.73 22.27 -1.62
C LYS A 94 -6.04 23.05 -1.50
N ASP A 95 -6.23 23.73 -0.37
CA ASP A 95 -7.44 24.51 -0.06
C ASP A 95 -8.73 23.68 -0.02
N THR A 96 -8.62 22.35 0.13
CA THR A 96 -9.75 21.44 0.33
C THR A 96 -9.83 20.95 1.78
N LEU A 97 -10.90 20.22 2.12
CA LEU A 97 -11.01 19.57 3.44
C LEU A 97 -9.95 18.48 3.70
N LEU A 98 -9.16 18.10 2.69
CA LEU A 98 -8.07 17.13 2.80
C LEU A 98 -6.68 17.79 2.88
N ASP A 99 -6.57 19.12 2.93
CA ASP A 99 -5.29 19.84 2.97
C ASP A 99 -4.39 19.40 4.13
N PHE A 100 -4.98 18.92 5.24
CA PHE A 100 -4.25 18.34 6.38
C PHE A 100 -3.40 17.11 6.01
N LEU A 101 -3.61 16.49 4.85
CA LEU A 101 -2.79 15.38 4.34
C LEU A 101 -1.48 15.84 3.68
N ALA A 102 -1.29 17.14 3.44
CA ALA A 102 -0.09 17.67 2.81
C ALA A 102 1.23 17.20 3.49
N PRO A 103 1.37 17.21 4.83
CA PRO A 103 2.58 16.72 5.50
C PRO A 103 2.85 15.22 5.26
N ILE A 104 1.80 14.42 5.07
CA ILE A 104 1.93 12.98 4.74
C ILE A 104 2.46 12.81 3.32
N ILE A 105 1.93 13.59 2.38
CA ILE A 105 2.37 13.55 0.98
C ILE A 105 3.82 14.02 0.86
N GLU A 106 4.18 15.10 1.54
CA GLU A 106 5.56 15.62 1.57
C GLU A 106 6.56 14.60 2.15
N ALA A 107 6.16 13.87 3.20
CA ALA A 107 6.95 12.76 3.71
C ALA A 107 7.09 11.63 2.68
N GLU A 108 6.00 11.26 1.99
CA GLU A 108 6.03 10.21 0.96
C GLU A 108 6.85 10.58 -0.28
N LEU A 109 7.05 11.86 -0.60
CA LEU A 109 7.93 12.27 -1.71
C LEU A 109 9.39 11.84 -1.49
N ASN A 110 9.80 11.72 -0.23
CA ASN A 110 11.14 11.29 0.18
C ASN A 110 11.27 9.77 0.37
N PHE A 111 10.18 9.02 0.20
CA PHE A 111 10.17 7.57 0.30
C PHE A 111 11.15 6.91 -0.71
N PRO A 112 11.87 5.84 -0.34
CA PRO A 112 11.96 5.19 0.98
C PRO A 112 13.06 5.77 1.90
N PRO A 113 13.01 5.61 3.23
CA PRO A 113 11.97 4.96 4.03
C PRO A 113 10.68 5.78 4.17
N ARG A 114 9.61 5.14 4.67
CA ARG A 114 8.34 5.80 5.00
C ARG A 114 8.39 6.36 6.42
N LYS A 115 8.52 7.68 6.56
CA LYS A 115 8.56 8.38 7.85
C LYS A 115 7.46 9.43 7.94
N TRP A 116 6.23 8.99 8.20
CA TRP A 116 5.09 9.90 8.32
C TRP A 116 5.14 10.70 9.61
N PRO A 117 4.88 12.02 9.56
CA PRO A 117 4.62 12.78 10.77
C PRO A 117 3.34 12.25 11.45
N THR A 118 3.30 12.34 12.78
CA THR A 118 2.08 12.07 13.52
C THR A 118 1.13 13.25 13.36
N LEU A 119 -0.09 12.99 12.90
CA LEU A 119 -1.14 13.99 12.82
C LEU A 119 -2.22 13.69 13.86
N HIS A 120 -2.88 14.73 14.35
CA HIS A 120 -3.90 14.62 15.40
C HIS A 120 -5.09 15.55 15.12
N ASN A 121 -6.27 15.14 15.56
CA ASN A 121 -7.49 15.97 15.61
C ASN A 121 -7.95 16.54 14.25
N ASN A 122 -7.86 15.77 13.17
CA ASN A 122 -8.23 16.19 11.82
C ASN A 122 -9.72 15.93 11.46
N GLY A 123 -10.54 15.62 12.47
CA GLY A 123 -11.98 15.39 12.32
C GLY A 123 -12.36 13.92 12.25
N ARG A 124 -13.50 13.63 11.62
CA ARG A 124 -14.11 12.30 11.55
C ARG A 124 -14.11 11.79 10.12
N ALA A 125 -13.91 10.48 9.96
CA ALA A 125 -14.04 9.81 8.68
C ALA A 125 -14.89 8.55 8.79
N LEU A 126 -15.73 8.32 7.78
CA LEU A 126 -16.46 7.08 7.60
C LEU A 126 -15.50 6.11 6.92
N VAL A 127 -15.10 5.06 7.62
CA VAL A 127 -14.18 4.05 7.08
C VAL A 127 -14.98 2.81 6.73
N PHE A 128 -15.10 2.51 5.44
CA PHE A 128 -15.72 1.28 4.99
C PHE A 128 -14.70 0.13 5.01
N LEU A 129 -15.03 -0.96 5.69
CA LEU A 129 -14.20 -2.15 5.77
C LEU A 129 -14.29 -2.93 4.44
N SER A 130 -13.50 -2.49 3.47
CA SER A 130 -13.26 -3.15 2.18
C SER A 130 -12.08 -4.14 2.28
N PHE A 131 -11.60 -4.67 1.15
CA PHE A 131 -10.54 -5.69 1.10
C PHE A 131 -9.30 -5.33 1.92
N ASN A 132 -8.87 -4.06 1.88
CA ASN A 132 -7.76 -3.54 2.65
C ASN A 132 -8.20 -2.88 3.98
N ALA A 133 -9.24 -3.41 4.64
CA ALA A 133 -9.86 -2.85 5.86
C ALA A 133 -8.85 -2.36 6.92
N LYS A 134 -7.80 -3.15 7.20
CA LYS A 134 -6.75 -2.75 8.16
C LYS A 134 -5.98 -1.52 7.70
N ALA A 135 -5.66 -1.40 6.41
CA ALA A 135 -5.00 -0.22 5.85
C ALA A 135 -5.93 1.00 5.84
N MET A 136 -7.22 0.83 5.54
CA MET A 136 -8.19 1.92 5.56
C MET A 136 -8.35 2.52 6.96
N VAL A 137 -8.53 1.66 7.98
CA VAL A 137 -8.62 2.09 9.38
C VAL A 137 -7.29 2.65 9.87
N GLY A 138 -6.19 1.94 9.62
CA GLY A 138 -4.86 2.37 10.05
C GLY A 138 -4.43 3.70 9.43
N PHE A 139 -4.78 3.95 8.16
CA PHE A 139 -4.57 5.24 7.53
C PHE A 139 -5.33 6.35 8.25
N ALA A 140 -6.65 6.18 8.45
CA ALA A 140 -7.47 7.19 9.11
C ALA A 140 -6.91 7.57 10.49
N GLU A 141 -6.59 6.58 11.31
CA GLU A 141 -6.03 6.79 12.65
C GLU A 141 -4.65 7.46 12.61
N LYS A 142 -3.78 7.03 11.69
CA LYS A 142 -2.41 7.58 11.54
C LYS A 142 -2.41 9.05 11.13
N VAL A 143 -3.41 9.47 10.34
CA VAL A 143 -3.59 10.86 9.93
C VAL A 143 -4.48 11.66 10.88
N GLY A 144 -4.76 11.12 12.08
CA GLY A 144 -5.46 11.85 13.15
C GLY A 144 -6.96 12.00 12.93
N LEU A 145 -7.58 11.13 12.12
CA LEU A 145 -9.03 11.06 11.96
C LEU A 145 -9.64 10.08 12.96
N GLU A 146 -10.77 10.45 13.53
CA GLU A 146 -11.64 9.52 14.25
C GLU A 146 -12.36 8.61 13.24
N ALA A 147 -11.99 7.33 13.24
CA ALA A 147 -12.47 6.34 12.28
C ALA A 147 -13.83 5.76 12.71
N GLU A 148 -14.91 6.21 12.06
CA GLU A 148 -16.22 5.60 12.20
C GLU A 148 -16.36 4.44 11.22
N ARG A 149 -16.21 3.22 11.73
CA ARG A 149 -16.08 2.00 10.92
C ARG A 149 -17.44 1.42 10.56
N VAL A 150 -17.67 1.17 9.27
CA VAL A 150 -18.83 0.45 8.74
C VAL A 150 -18.39 -0.71 7.87
N GLY A 151 -19.14 -1.80 7.83
CA GLY A 151 -18.75 -2.98 7.03
C GLY A 151 -19.91 -3.92 6.77
N ILE A 152 -19.77 -4.73 5.73
CA ILE A 152 -20.81 -5.70 5.35
C ILE A 152 -20.90 -6.78 6.42
N LYS A 153 -22.12 -7.13 6.81
CA LYS A 153 -22.40 -8.16 7.82
C LYS A 153 -21.58 -9.44 7.59
N TYR A 154 -20.94 -9.90 8.66
CA TYR A 154 -20.19 -11.15 8.74
C TYR A 154 -18.97 -11.23 7.80
N THR A 155 -18.37 -10.11 7.40
CA THR A 155 -17.15 -10.12 6.55
C THR A 155 -15.86 -10.00 7.35
N PHE A 156 -15.84 -9.21 8.42
CA PHE A 156 -14.68 -9.03 9.30
C PHE A 156 -15.02 -9.26 10.78
N PRO A 157 -15.22 -10.52 11.23
CA PRO A 157 -15.66 -10.81 12.60
C PRO A 157 -14.64 -10.43 13.68
N LYS A 158 -13.37 -10.20 13.33
CA LYS A 158 -12.31 -9.78 14.24
C LYS A 158 -12.12 -8.26 14.33
N MET A 159 -12.91 -7.49 13.59
CA MET A 159 -12.83 -6.02 13.58
C MET A 159 -14.15 -5.45 14.05
N GLU A 160 -14.11 -4.54 15.01
CA GLU A 160 -15.29 -3.81 15.46
C GLU A 160 -15.73 -2.80 14.38
N HIS A 161 -17.00 -2.87 14.00
CA HIS A 161 -17.64 -1.98 13.02
C HIS A 161 -19.15 -2.02 13.15
N ALA A 162 -19.82 -0.96 12.69
CA ALA A 162 -21.26 -0.96 12.50
C ALA A 162 -21.62 -1.80 11.26
N PRO A 163 -22.47 -2.84 11.40
CA PRO A 163 -22.84 -3.68 10.29
C PRO A 163 -23.82 -2.98 9.34
N ILE A 164 -23.59 -3.08 8.04
CA ILE A 164 -24.51 -2.62 7.00
C ILE A 164 -24.90 -3.78 6.06
N GLU A 165 -26.09 -3.71 5.47
CA GLU A 165 -26.50 -4.59 4.38
C GLU A 165 -25.70 -4.24 3.12
N GLY A 166 -25.41 -5.21 2.24
CA GLY A 166 -24.68 -4.98 1.00
C GLY A 166 -24.28 -6.27 0.29
N SER A 167 -23.89 -6.14 -0.98
CA SER A 167 -23.37 -7.28 -1.76
C SER A 167 -21.89 -7.52 -1.46
N LEU A 168 -21.44 -8.78 -1.51
CA LEU A 168 -20.01 -9.09 -1.27
C LEU A 168 -19.07 -8.43 -2.29
N ARG A 169 -19.58 -8.05 -3.48
CA ARG A 169 -18.84 -7.26 -4.47
C ARG A 169 -18.39 -5.91 -3.92
N GLU A 170 -19.16 -5.30 -3.01
CA GLU A 170 -18.83 -4.01 -2.42
C GLU A 170 -17.55 -4.06 -1.55
N LEU A 171 -17.11 -5.24 -1.10
CA LEU A 171 -15.81 -5.39 -0.44
C LEU A 171 -14.64 -4.97 -1.33
N PHE A 172 -14.81 -5.08 -2.65
CA PHE A 172 -13.80 -4.78 -3.65
C PHE A 172 -14.10 -3.51 -4.42
N PHE A 173 -15.39 -3.20 -4.60
CA PHE A 173 -15.88 -2.04 -5.32
C PHE A 173 -16.95 -1.32 -4.49
N PRO A 174 -16.56 -0.50 -3.50
CA PRO A 174 -17.49 0.15 -2.58
C PRO A 174 -18.53 1.02 -3.30
N ASP A 175 -19.78 0.97 -2.84
CA ASP A 175 -20.88 1.77 -3.39
C ASP A 175 -20.78 3.23 -2.92
N GLU A 176 -20.43 4.13 -3.85
CA GLU A 176 -20.24 5.56 -3.60
C GLU A 176 -21.50 6.23 -3.00
N GLU A 177 -22.67 5.99 -3.59
CA GLU A 177 -23.91 6.66 -3.23
C GLU A 177 -24.42 6.19 -1.87
N LYS A 178 -24.31 4.90 -1.60
CA LYS A 178 -24.67 4.30 -0.33
C LYS A 178 -23.79 4.82 0.80
N LEU A 179 -22.47 4.81 0.63
CA LEU A 179 -21.55 5.33 1.64
C LEU A 179 -21.72 6.83 1.86
N ARG A 180 -22.01 7.59 0.79
CA ARG A 180 -22.32 9.02 0.86
C ARG A 180 -23.55 9.31 1.71
N LYS A 181 -24.65 8.58 1.52
CA LYS A 181 -25.87 8.72 2.33
C LYS A 181 -25.59 8.48 3.81
N ILE A 182 -24.87 7.40 4.13
CA ILE A 182 -24.47 7.07 5.51
C ILE A 182 -23.60 8.20 6.10
N ALA A 183 -22.64 8.73 5.35
CA ALA A 183 -21.79 9.82 5.80
C ALA A 183 -22.59 11.10 6.06
N GLN A 184 -23.55 11.44 5.18
CA GLN A 184 -24.42 12.61 5.34
C GLN A 184 -25.31 12.51 6.59
N GLU A 185 -25.95 11.35 6.81
CA GLU A 185 -26.75 11.08 8.01
C GLU A 185 -25.95 11.27 9.31
N ARG A 186 -24.63 11.04 9.24
CA ARG A 186 -23.69 11.11 10.37
C ARG A 186 -22.91 12.43 10.43
N ASN A 187 -23.19 13.35 9.52
CA ASN A 187 -22.47 14.62 9.34
C ASN A 187 -20.95 14.44 9.18
N ILE A 188 -20.54 13.47 8.37
CA ILE A 188 -19.15 13.16 8.04
C ILE A 188 -18.85 13.61 6.61
N LYS A 189 -17.68 14.23 6.40
CA LYS A 189 -17.25 14.77 5.10
C LYS A 189 -16.12 13.99 4.42
N ILE A 190 -15.58 12.96 5.07
CA ILE A 190 -14.49 12.12 4.54
C ILE A 190 -14.95 10.66 4.58
N ILE A 191 -14.86 9.98 3.45
CA ILE A 191 -15.12 8.55 3.32
C ILE A 191 -13.85 7.88 2.84
N ILE A 192 -13.41 6.83 3.54
CA ILE A 192 -12.21 6.06 3.23
C ILE A 192 -12.60 4.63 2.89
N ALA A 193 -12.24 4.17 1.69
CA ALA A 193 -12.51 2.82 1.21
C ALA A 193 -11.59 2.45 0.03
N ASP A 194 -11.61 1.18 -0.38
CA ASP A 194 -10.97 0.71 -1.62
C ASP A 194 -11.74 1.15 -2.89
N PHE A 195 -11.96 2.45 -3.08
CA PHE A 195 -12.59 2.96 -4.30
C PHE A 195 -11.73 2.66 -5.53
N PRO A 196 -12.33 2.50 -6.73
CA PRO A 196 -11.59 2.26 -7.97
C PRO A 196 -10.76 3.48 -8.42
N PHE A 197 -11.01 4.66 -7.86
CA PHE A 197 -10.27 5.91 -8.08
C PHE A 197 -9.51 6.33 -6.81
N ASP A 198 -8.64 7.32 -6.92
CA ASP A 198 -7.85 7.82 -5.78
C ASP A 198 -8.61 8.82 -4.88
N LEU A 199 -9.22 9.85 -5.47
CA LEU A 199 -9.95 10.90 -4.77
C LEU A 199 -11.05 11.47 -5.66
N LYS A 200 -12.27 11.54 -5.13
CA LYS A 200 -13.43 12.17 -5.76
C LYS A 200 -14.18 13.02 -4.75
N PHE A 201 -14.64 14.21 -5.17
CA PHE A 201 -15.52 15.05 -4.36
C PHE A 201 -16.95 14.93 -4.88
N LEU A 202 -17.90 14.66 -3.98
CA LEU A 202 -19.34 14.59 -4.27
C LEU A 202 -20.10 15.39 -3.20
N ASP A 203 -20.77 16.47 -3.60
CA ASP A 203 -21.61 17.31 -2.72
C ASP A 203 -20.96 17.65 -1.37
N ASN A 204 -19.70 18.11 -1.41
CA ASN A 204 -18.84 18.44 -0.26
C ASN A 204 -18.35 17.26 0.61
N VAL A 205 -18.49 16.03 0.13
CA VAL A 205 -17.90 14.82 0.74
C VAL A 205 -16.72 14.36 -0.11
N ALA A 206 -15.59 14.08 0.52
CA ALA A 206 -14.42 13.49 -0.12
C ALA A 206 -14.48 11.96 -0.01
N LEU A 207 -14.43 11.27 -1.14
CA LEU A 207 -14.27 9.82 -1.25
C LEU A 207 -12.81 9.54 -1.58
N LEU A 208 -12.10 8.88 -0.68
CA LEU A 208 -10.65 8.72 -0.72
C LEU A 208 -10.28 7.24 -0.68
N ASN A 209 -9.49 6.80 -1.65
CA ASN A 209 -8.71 5.57 -1.55
C ASN A 209 -7.25 5.93 -1.23
N PRO A 210 -6.80 5.76 0.02
CA PRO A 210 -5.46 6.18 0.44
C PRO A 210 -4.34 5.42 -0.27
N LEU A 211 -4.55 4.16 -0.67
CA LEU A 211 -3.53 3.38 -1.37
C LEU A 211 -3.29 3.90 -2.78
N LYS A 212 -4.36 4.17 -3.53
CA LYS A 212 -4.28 4.79 -4.85
C LYS A 212 -3.77 6.24 -4.76
N PHE A 213 -4.28 7.00 -3.79
CA PHE A 213 -3.95 8.40 -3.59
C PHE A 213 -2.47 8.63 -3.20
N LEU A 214 -1.91 7.79 -2.34
CA LEU A 214 -0.49 7.88 -1.97
C LEU A 214 0.41 6.99 -2.83
N HIS A 215 -0.17 6.24 -3.76
CA HIS A 215 0.50 5.20 -4.55
C HIS A 215 1.35 4.28 -3.65
N ILE A 216 0.66 3.63 -2.71
CA ILE A 216 1.22 2.66 -1.76
C ILE A 216 0.75 1.28 -2.17
N GLY A 217 1.68 0.40 -2.48
CA GLY A 217 1.36 -0.97 -2.87
C GLY A 217 0.75 -1.78 -1.72
N PHE A 218 0.00 -2.83 -2.07
CA PHE A 218 -0.60 -3.78 -1.14
C PHE A 218 0.41 -4.35 -0.15
N PHE A 219 1.58 -4.78 -0.64
CA PHE A 219 2.63 -5.31 0.21
C PHE A 219 3.06 -4.26 1.25
N GLU A 220 3.36 -3.04 0.80
CA GLU A 220 3.76 -1.96 1.70
C GLU A 220 2.69 -1.64 2.75
N ALA A 221 1.43 -1.54 2.33
CA ALA A 221 0.29 -1.29 3.21
C ALA A 221 0.10 -2.41 4.23
N LYS A 222 0.27 -3.66 3.81
CA LYS A 222 0.21 -4.83 4.70
C LYS A 222 1.29 -4.81 5.79
N TYR A 223 2.51 -4.40 5.47
CA TYR A 223 3.57 -4.27 6.50
C TYR A 223 3.38 -3.04 7.38
N PHE A 224 2.81 -1.96 6.84
CA PHE A 224 2.67 -0.71 7.56
C PHE A 224 1.42 -0.67 8.48
N PHE A 225 0.30 -1.25 8.04
CA PHE A 225 -0.99 -1.23 8.75
C PHE A 225 -1.52 -2.61 9.13
N GLY A 226 -0.91 -3.68 8.63
CA GLY A 226 -1.44 -5.04 8.75
C GLY A 226 -2.45 -5.38 7.66
N PHE A 227 -2.92 -6.64 7.67
CA PHE A 227 -3.92 -7.14 6.75
C PHE A 227 -4.79 -8.19 7.45
N GLU A 228 -6.11 -8.01 7.41
CA GLU A 228 -7.08 -9.01 7.87
C GLU A 228 -7.84 -9.53 6.66
N LYS A 229 -7.93 -10.85 6.52
CA LYS A 229 -8.64 -11.46 5.40
C LYS A 229 -10.14 -11.48 5.66
N PRO A 230 -10.99 -11.07 4.70
CA PRO A 230 -12.43 -11.24 4.84
C PRO A 230 -12.81 -12.73 4.93
N VAL A 231 -13.81 -13.04 5.75
CA VAL A 231 -14.26 -14.43 5.91
C VAL A 231 -15.18 -14.89 4.78
N ARG A 232 -15.95 -13.95 4.21
CA ARG A 232 -16.83 -14.12 3.05
C ARG A 232 -16.35 -13.23 1.90
N ILE A 233 -16.34 -13.75 0.68
CA ILE A 233 -15.87 -13.04 -0.51
C ILE A 233 -16.73 -13.39 -1.72
N ASP A 234 -16.83 -12.43 -2.63
CA ASP A 234 -17.22 -12.66 -4.03
C ASP A 234 -15.93 -12.97 -4.82
N LYS A 235 -15.84 -14.18 -5.39
CA LYS A 235 -14.59 -14.66 -6.03
C LYS A 235 -14.31 -13.91 -7.33
N ASP A 236 -15.34 -13.62 -8.11
CA ASP A 236 -15.18 -12.96 -9.42
C ASP A 236 -14.78 -11.49 -9.20
N ALA A 237 -15.49 -10.80 -8.29
CA ALA A 237 -15.14 -9.43 -7.93
C ALA A 237 -13.72 -9.32 -7.34
N MET A 238 -13.27 -10.34 -6.59
CA MET A 238 -11.90 -10.36 -6.07
C MET A 238 -10.86 -10.49 -7.18
N ILE A 239 -11.11 -11.33 -8.19
CA ILE A 239 -10.19 -11.48 -9.33
C ILE A 239 -10.09 -10.16 -10.08
N ASP A 240 -11.23 -9.54 -10.41
CA ASP A 240 -11.27 -8.23 -11.08
C ASP A 240 -10.44 -7.21 -10.32
N PHE A 241 -10.67 -7.09 -9.00
CA PHE A 241 -9.95 -6.16 -8.14
C PHE A 241 -8.43 -6.42 -8.08
N ILE A 242 -8.03 -7.69 -8.00
CA ILE A 242 -6.61 -8.04 -8.00
C ILE A 242 -5.96 -7.71 -9.34
N VAL A 243 -6.63 -7.99 -10.45
CA VAL A 243 -6.15 -7.65 -11.80
C VAL A 243 -5.97 -6.14 -11.93
N ASP A 244 -6.94 -5.33 -11.46
CA ASP A 244 -6.85 -3.87 -11.47
C ASP A 244 -5.68 -3.36 -10.62
N MET A 245 -5.51 -3.89 -9.41
CA MET A 245 -4.40 -3.51 -8.53
C MET A 245 -3.03 -3.84 -9.14
N VAL A 246 -2.91 -4.98 -9.81
CA VAL A 246 -1.67 -5.38 -10.52
C VAL A 246 -1.43 -4.46 -11.73
N ALA A 247 -2.47 -4.19 -12.53
CA ALA A 247 -2.37 -3.33 -13.70
C ALA A 247 -1.95 -1.89 -13.34
N GLU A 248 -2.41 -1.38 -12.20
CA GLU A 248 -2.03 -0.06 -11.69
C GLU A 248 -0.67 -0.01 -10.99
N GLY A 249 0.00 -1.15 -10.84
CA GLY A 249 1.28 -1.26 -10.13
C GLY A 249 1.16 -1.14 -8.61
N LEU A 250 -0.04 -1.33 -8.06
CA LEU A 250 -0.32 -1.31 -6.62
C LEU A 250 -0.25 -2.71 -6.00
N MET A 251 -0.06 -3.76 -6.78
CA MET A 251 0.13 -5.13 -6.29
C MET A 251 1.12 -5.87 -7.19
N GLU A 252 2.05 -6.59 -6.59
CA GLU A 252 2.94 -7.49 -7.33
C GLU A 252 2.14 -8.70 -7.84
N SER A 253 2.43 -9.18 -9.04
CA SER A 253 1.68 -10.30 -9.64
C SER A 253 1.75 -11.58 -8.79
N THR A 254 2.85 -11.78 -8.07
CA THR A 254 3.03 -12.91 -7.14
C THR A 254 2.12 -12.81 -5.92
N ASP A 255 1.96 -11.62 -5.34
CA ASP A 255 1.02 -11.38 -4.24
C ASP A 255 -0.43 -11.59 -4.70
N GLY A 256 -0.77 -11.06 -5.89
CA GLY A 256 -2.09 -11.26 -6.49
C GLY A 256 -2.41 -12.74 -6.71
N ALA A 257 -1.49 -13.49 -7.31
CA ALA A 257 -1.66 -14.93 -7.52
C ALA A 257 -1.87 -15.70 -6.20
N ASN A 258 -1.12 -15.35 -5.15
CA ASN A 258 -1.26 -15.96 -3.82
C ASN A 258 -2.64 -15.69 -3.19
N LEU A 259 -3.19 -14.49 -3.37
CA LEU A 259 -4.51 -14.11 -2.88
C LEU A 259 -5.63 -14.83 -3.65
N ILE A 260 -5.51 -14.93 -4.98
CA ILE A 260 -6.43 -15.71 -5.82
C ILE A 260 -6.42 -17.18 -5.40
N TRP A 261 -5.24 -17.77 -5.27
CA TRP A 261 -5.09 -19.16 -4.83
C TRP A 261 -5.72 -19.42 -3.45
N TRP A 262 -5.54 -18.49 -2.52
CA TRP A 262 -6.17 -18.55 -1.19
C TRP A 262 -7.70 -18.57 -1.28
N ALA A 263 -8.30 -17.71 -2.11
CA ALA A 263 -9.74 -17.65 -2.28
C ALA A 263 -10.33 -18.89 -2.95
N MET A 264 -9.58 -19.51 -3.86
CA MET A 264 -10.02 -20.74 -4.53
C MET A 264 -10.02 -21.96 -3.61
N LYS A 265 -9.19 -21.95 -2.56
CA LYS A 265 -9.15 -23.01 -1.53
C LYS A 265 -10.26 -22.90 -0.47
N LYS A 266 -10.97 -21.77 -0.43
CA LYS A 266 -12.14 -21.56 0.43
C LYS A 266 -13.42 -21.91 -0.32
#